data_AF-A0A2D7DW75-F1
#
_entry.id   AF-A0A2D7DW75-F1
#
_cell.length_a   1.000
_cell.length_b   1.000
_cell.length_c   1.000
_cell.angle_alpha   90.00
_cell.angle_beta   90.00
_cell.angle_gamma   90.00
#
_symmetry.space_group_name_H-M   'P 1'
#
loop_
_entity.id
_entity.type
_entity.pdbx_description
1 polymer ?
#
loop_
_entity_poly.entity_id
_entity_poly.type
_entity_poly.pdbx_seq_one_letter_code
_entity_poly.pdbx_strand_id
1 'polypeptide(L)'
;MSKNQNIIQFPNNINFKKAKYIKIRDDIESLLFNYALDKKDLWAVSLAAGRFAAMNLQKIDGEEKAMDFFKNCVDTQKCSELKD
;
A
#
# COMPACT_ATOMS: atom_id res chain seq x y z
N MET A 1 37.62 9.09 -33.91
CA MET A 1 37.02 7.97 -33.16
C MET A 1 35.78 8.48 -32.42
N SER A 2 34.61 8.46 -33.04
CA SER A 2 33.36 8.87 -32.40
C SER A 2 32.67 7.64 -31.82
N LYS A 3 32.69 7.51 -30.48
CA LYS A 3 31.98 6.44 -29.77
C LYS A 3 30.49 6.80 -29.75
N ASN A 4 29.73 6.28 -30.71
CA ASN A 4 28.27 6.25 -30.62
C ASN A 4 27.87 5.28 -29.50
N GLN A 5 27.75 5.79 -28.28
CA GLN A 5 27.16 5.05 -27.18
C GLN A 5 25.64 5.02 -27.39
N ASN A 6 25.14 3.99 -28.07
CA ASN A 6 23.72 3.64 -28.09
C ASN A 6 23.31 3.20 -26.68
N ILE A 7 23.08 4.16 -25.80
CA ILE A 7 22.49 3.93 -24.49
C ILE A 7 21.01 3.65 -24.74
N ILE A 8 20.66 2.38 -24.87
CA ILE A 8 19.28 1.93 -24.84
C ILE A 8 18.77 2.22 -23.43
N GLN A 9 17.99 3.29 -23.24
CA GLN A 9 17.29 3.52 -21.97
C GLN A 9 16.24 2.42 -21.82
N PHE A 10 16.61 1.36 -21.08
CA PHE A 10 15.64 0.38 -20.64
C PHE A 10 14.56 1.11 -19.84
N PRO A 11 13.26 0.95 -20.17
CA PRO A 11 12.20 1.56 -19.41
C PRO A 11 12.29 1.06 -17.97
N ASN A 12 12.52 1.98 -17.03
CA ASN A 12 12.58 1.70 -15.61
C ASN A 12 11.23 1.11 -15.15
N ASN A 13 11.09 -0.22 -15.21
CA ASN A 13 9.85 -0.94 -14.89
C ASN A 13 9.36 -0.68 -13.45
N ILE A 14 10.26 -0.17 -12.60
CA ILE A 14 10.05 0.14 -11.19
C ILE A 14 9.03 1.27 -11.03
N ASN A 15 9.10 2.32 -11.85
CA ASN A 15 8.16 3.45 -11.76
C ASN A 15 6.75 3.06 -12.23
N PHE A 16 6.65 2.21 -13.25
CA PHE A 16 5.36 1.70 -13.71
C PHE A 16 4.69 0.80 -12.67
N LYS A 17 5.48 -0.06 -12.00
CA LYS A 17 4.98 -0.88 -10.89
C LYS A 17 4.50 -0.01 -9.73
N LYS A 18 5.29 1.00 -9.30
CA LYS A 18 4.90 1.93 -8.23
C LYS A 18 3.60 2.67 -8.54
N ALA A 19 3.44 3.20 -9.75
CA ALA A 19 2.22 3.89 -10.16
C ALA A 19 1.00 2.95 -10.13
N LYS A 20 1.17 1.68 -10.54
CA LYS A 20 0.13 0.66 -10.48
C LYS A 20 -0.29 0.35 -9.03
N TYR A 21 0.67 0.23 -8.12
CA TYR A 21 0.38 0.00 -6.69
C TYR A 21 -0.36 1.18 -6.05
N ILE A 22 0.03 2.41 -6.38
CA ILE A 22 -0.66 3.63 -5.90
C ILE A 22 -2.11 3.63 -6.36
N LYS A 23 -2.37 3.36 -7.64
CA LYS A 23 -3.73 3.32 -8.17
C LYS A 23 -4.59 2.27 -7.48
N ILE A 24 -4.05 1.06 -7.28
CA ILE A 24 -4.77 -0.01 -6.57
C ILE A 24 -5.09 0.40 -5.13
N ARG A 25 -4.15 1.06 -4.44
CA ARG A 25 -4.38 1.56 -3.08
C ARG A 25 -5.52 2.59 -3.07
N ASP A 26 -5.44 3.60 -3.93
CA ASP A 26 -6.42 4.69 -3.95
C ASP A 26 -7.83 4.19 -4.33
N ASP A 27 -7.92 3.21 -5.23
CA ASP A 27 -9.18 2.54 -5.61
C ASP A 27 -9.79 1.76 -4.41
N ILE A 28 -8.96 1.03 -3.66
CA ILE A 28 -9.38 0.26 -2.48
C ILE A 28 -9.78 1.20 -1.33
N GLU A 29 -9.02 2.27 -1.09
CA GLU A 29 -9.35 3.29 -0.09
C GLU A 29 -10.71 3.92 -0.39
N SER A 30 -10.94 4.31 -1.65
CA SER A 30 -12.23 4.87 -2.08
C SER A 30 -13.38 3.88 -1.89
N LEU A 31 -13.17 2.61 -2.21
CA LEU A 31 -14.17 1.57 -2.01
C LEU A 31 -14.52 1.36 -0.54
N LEU A 32 -13.50 1.22 0.32
CA LEU A 32 -13.69 1.02 1.76
C LEU A 32 -14.34 2.24 2.41
N PHE A 33 -13.93 3.45 2.02
CA PHE A 33 -14.52 4.68 2.52
C PHE A 33 -15.99 4.82 2.14
N ASN A 34 -16.34 4.58 0.88
CA ASN A 34 -17.74 4.59 0.45
C ASN A 34 -18.57 3.52 1.17
N TYR A 35 -18.00 2.34 1.41
CA TYR A 35 -18.68 1.27 2.15
C TYR A 35 -18.86 1.63 3.63
N ALA A 36 -17.89 2.30 4.25
CA ALA A 36 -18.00 2.85 5.60
C ALA A 36 -19.08 3.94 5.70
N LEU A 37 -19.21 4.80 4.67
CA LEU A 37 -20.26 5.81 4.60
C LEU A 37 -21.66 5.17 4.48
N ASP A 38 -21.81 4.13 3.64
CA ASP A 38 -23.08 3.41 3.48
C ASP A 38 -23.52 2.71 4.77
N LYS A 39 -22.59 2.02 5.44
CA LYS A 39 -22.86 1.32 6.71
C LYS A 39 -22.86 2.23 7.93
N LYS A 40 -22.42 3.49 7.80
CA LYS A 40 -22.20 4.45 8.88
C LYS A 40 -21.31 3.91 10.01
N ASP A 41 -20.44 2.97 9.69
CA ASP A 41 -19.57 2.31 10.65
C ASP A 41 -18.16 2.16 10.05
N LEU A 42 -17.36 3.21 10.24
CA LEU A 42 -15.96 3.22 9.80
C LEU A 42 -15.11 2.19 10.56
N TRP A 43 -15.46 1.89 11.80
CA TRP A 43 -14.68 1.00 12.65
C TRP A 43 -14.83 -0.46 12.20
N ALA A 44 -16.06 -0.92 11.95
CA ALA A 44 -16.31 -2.27 11.45
C ALA A 44 -15.65 -2.51 10.08
N VAL A 45 -15.69 -1.52 9.19
CA VAL A 45 -15.06 -1.61 7.87
C VAL A 45 -13.54 -1.62 7.97
N SER A 46 -12.96 -0.79 8.84
CA SER A 46 -11.51 -0.77 9.08
C SER A 46 -11.01 -2.09 9.66
N LEU A 47 -11.74 -2.68 10.61
CA LEU A 47 -11.42 -4.00 11.17
C LEU A 47 -11.51 -5.11 10.11
N ALA A 48 -12.53 -5.09 9.27
CA ALA A 48 -12.69 -6.07 8.20
C ALA A 48 -11.54 -5.97 7.17
N ALA A 49 -11.17 -4.76 6.77
CA ALA A 49 -10.03 -4.52 5.89
C ALA A 49 -8.70 -4.96 6.54
N GLY A 50 -8.49 -4.63 7.81
CA GLY A 50 -7.33 -5.07 8.58
C GLY A 50 -7.23 -6.60 8.68
N ARG A 51 -8.35 -7.28 8.94
CA ARG A 51 -8.43 -8.75 8.95
C ARG A 51 -8.09 -9.34 7.59
N PHE A 52 -8.61 -8.77 6.51
CA PHE A 52 -8.30 -9.20 5.15
C PHE A 52 -6.81 -9.03 4.83
N ALA A 53 -6.21 -7.90 5.18
CA ALA A 53 -4.79 -7.65 5.00
C ALA A 53 -3.95 -8.64 5.81
N ALA A 54 -4.26 -8.83 7.10
CA ALA A 54 -3.47 -9.71 7.98
C ALA A 54 -3.47 -11.15 7.49
N MET A 55 -4.63 -11.69 7.13
CA MET A 55 -4.75 -13.07 6.65
C MET A 55 -4.02 -13.30 5.33
N ASN A 56 -4.04 -12.34 4.41
CA ASN A 56 -3.39 -12.49 3.11
C ASN A 56 -1.88 -12.25 3.20
N LEU A 57 -1.44 -11.24 3.94
CA LEU A 57 -0.02 -10.97 4.15
C LEU A 57 0.67 -12.11 4.89
N GLN A 58 0.02 -12.68 5.93
CA GLN A 58 0.54 -13.85 6.62
C GLN A 58 0.68 -15.06 5.68
N LYS A 59 -0.26 -15.25 4.74
CA LYS A 59 -0.19 -16.34 3.75
C LYS A 59 0.87 -16.14 2.67
N ILE A 60 1.14 -14.90 2.26
CA ILE A 60 2.06 -14.57 1.16
C ILE A 60 3.50 -14.45 1.67
N ASP A 61 3.72 -13.68 2.73
CA ASP A 61 5.04 -13.28 3.20
C ASP A 61 5.47 -13.94 4.51
N GLY A 62 4.55 -14.61 5.20
CA GLY A 62 4.77 -15.19 6.53
C GLY A 62 4.45 -14.23 7.68
N GLU A 63 4.40 -14.75 8.89
CA GLU A 63 3.94 -14.03 10.08
C GLU A 63 4.82 -12.84 10.46
N GLU A 64 6.15 -13.02 10.44
CA GLU A 64 7.11 -12.00 10.86
C GLU A 64 7.04 -10.73 9.99
N LYS A 65 7.07 -10.90 8.66
CA LYS A 65 6.96 -9.79 7.71
C LYS A 65 5.60 -9.11 7.73
N ALA A 66 4.53 -9.88 7.94
CA ALA A 66 3.20 -9.31 8.09
C ALA A 66 3.13 -8.41 9.33
N MET A 67 3.72 -8.83 10.46
CA MET A 67 3.73 -8.01 11.68
C MET A 67 4.60 -6.77 11.53
N ASP A 68 5.74 -6.87 10.85
CA ASP A 68 6.56 -5.70 10.56
C ASP A 68 5.86 -4.71 9.62
N PHE A 69 5.05 -5.18 8.68
CA PHE A 69 4.19 -4.31 7.88
C PHE A 69 3.19 -3.54 8.77
N PHE A 70 2.48 -4.21 9.67
CA PHE A 70 1.54 -3.53 10.58
C PHE A 70 2.24 -2.55 11.53
N LYS A 71 3.42 -2.89 12.06
CA LYS A 71 4.23 -1.96 12.86
C LYS A 71 4.59 -0.72 12.07
N ASN A 72 5.08 -0.88 10.83
CA ASN A 72 5.39 0.23 9.93
C ASN A 72 4.17 1.11 9.64
N CYS A 73 2.98 0.52 9.49
CA CYS A 73 1.74 1.28 9.35
C CYS A 73 1.44 2.13 10.59
N VAL A 74 1.53 1.54 11.79
CA VAL A 74 1.31 2.25 13.06
C VAL A 74 2.34 3.36 13.26
N ASP A 75 3.61 3.12 12.94
CA ASP A 75 4.67 4.11 13.08
C ASP A 75 4.51 5.26 12.07
N THR A 76 4.05 4.96 10.86
CA THR A 76 3.70 5.99 9.86
C THR A 76 2.56 6.88 10.36
N GLN A 77 1.53 6.30 10.98
CA GLN A 77 0.43 7.06 11.58
C GLN A 77 0.91 7.95 12.74
N LYS A 78 1.73 7.43 13.65
CA LYS A 78 2.31 8.22 14.75
C LYS A 78 3.16 9.39 14.23
N CYS A 79 3.95 9.17 13.18
CA CYS A 79 4.72 10.23 12.55
C CYS A 79 3.86 11.28 11.83
N SER A 80 2.67 10.91 11.34
CA SER A 80 1.72 11.88 10.79
C SER A 80 0.98 12.68 11.87
N GLU A 81 0.74 12.11 13.05
CA GLU A 81 0.08 12.77 14.18
C GLU A 81 1.02 13.73 14.95
N LEU A 82 2.35 13.62 14.78
CA LEU A 82 3.36 14.49 15.41
C LEU A 82 3.59 15.83 14.66
N LYS A 83 2.76 16.16 13.67
CA LYS A 83 2.87 17.40 12.88
C LYS A 83 1.79 18.45 13.18
N ASP A 84 0.99 18.25 14.21
CA ASP A 84 0.02 19.22 14.71
C ASP A 84 0.55 20.04 15.90
#